data_AF-A0A1R3TM35-F1
#
_entry.id   AF-A0A1R3TM35-F1
#
_cell.length_a   1.000
_cell.length_b   1.000
_cell.length_c   1.000
_cell.angle_alpha   90.00
_cell.angle_beta   90.00
_cell.angle_gamma   90.00
#
_symmetry.space_group_name_H-M   'P 1'
#
loop_
_entity.id
_entity.type
_entity.pdbx_description
1 polymer ?
#
loop_
_entity_poly.entity_id
_entity_poly.type
_entity_poly.pdbx_seq_one_letter_code
_entity_poly.pdbx_strand_id
1 'polypeptide(L)'
;MTDNPAEFDWPDQKEFMVEFNKELQAGSDRALVLVTGAMIDELLRRLLVAVLPYTRDDLFEGGNATLGSLSARSNLVRALGLVSEDDYRRLNLLRKMRNEMAHKLSLTLSDGEFVNRVRELWIGIEVSEMPDDRINFGAAGLYLIMLLSVRIADVRKQPAVRPLF
;
A
#
# COMPACT_ATOMS: atom_id res chain seq x y z
N MET A 1 -22.09 -5.01 25.00
CA MET A 1 -21.20 -4.13 24.22
C MET A 1 -19.86 -4.85 24.17
N THR A 2 -19.72 -5.78 23.24
CA THR A 2 -18.49 -6.55 23.05
C THR A 2 -17.69 -5.83 21.99
N ASP A 3 -16.66 -5.10 22.39
CA ASP A 3 -15.66 -4.61 21.45
C ASP A 3 -15.10 -5.83 20.73
N ASN A 4 -15.47 -5.98 19.46
CA ASN A 4 -14.94 -7.00 18.60
C ASN A 4 -13.54 -6.52 18.17
N PRO A 5 -12.44 -7.14 18.59
CA PRO A 5 -11.09 -6.74 18.17
C PRO A 5 -10.83 -6.93 16.66
N ALA A 6 -11.81 -7.48 15.92
CA ALA A 6 -11.83 -7.56 14.46
C ALA A 6 -12.70 -6.49 13.79
N GLU A 7 -13.31 -5.55 14.54
CA GLU A 7 -13.90 -4.38 13.92
C GLU A 7 -12.77 -3.51 13.37
N PHE A 8 -12.59 -3.64 12.08
CA PHE A 8 -11.56 -3.00 11.30
C PHE A 8 -11.84 -1.49 11.36
N ASP A 9 -11.17 -0.78 12.27
CA ASP A 9 -11.26 0.69 12.43
C ASP A 9 -10.64 1.41 11.20
N TRP A 10 -11.23 1.18 10.04
CA TRP A 10 -11.05 1.87 8.79
C TRP A 10 -12.45 2.14 8.23
N PRO A 11 -13.02 3.32 8.56
CA PRO A 11 -14.36 3.70 8.16
C PRO A 11 -14.59 3.53 6.65
N ASP A 12 -13.57 3.87 5.85
CA ASP A 12 -13.68 3.91 4.38
C ASP A 12 -13.15 2.64 3.69
N GLN A 13 -12.77 1.57 4.41
CA GLN A 13 -12.14 0.39 3.77
C GLN A 13 -13.02 -0.19 2.67
N LYS A 14 -14.31 -0.34 2.97
CA LYS A 14 -15.28 -0.89 2.05
C LYS A 14 -15.42 -0.01 0.81
N GLU A 15 -15.44 1.30 0.98
CA GLU A 15 -15.52 2.26 -0.12
C GLU A 15 -14.27 2.22 -1.00
N PHE A 16 -13.08 2.19 -0.39
CA PHE A 16 -11.82 2.04 -1.11
C PHE A 16 -11.75 0.72 -1.88
N MET A 17 -12.20 -0.40 -1.31
CA MET A 17 -12.25 -1.68 -2.02
C MET A 17 -13.27 -1.68 -3.16
N VAL A 18 -14.39 -0.99 -3.01
CA VAL A 18 -15.37 -0.79 -4.09
C VAL A 18 -14.74 0.02 -5.23
N GLU A 19 -14.06 1.12 -4.92
CA GLU A 19 -13.41 1.96 -5.93
C GLU A 19 -12.26 1.23 -6.61
N PHE A 20 -11.43 0.49 -5.86
CA PHE A 20 -10.38 -0.36 -6.43
C PHE A 20 -10.95 -1.39 -7.40
N ASN A 21 -12.02 -2.10 -7.03
CA ASN A 21 -12.63 -3.10 -7.90
C ASN A 21 -13.26 -2.47 -9.14
N LYS A 22 -13.94 -1.33 -8.98
CA LYS A 22 -14.50 -0.57 -10.09
C LYS A 22 -13.41 -0.16 -11.07
N GLU A 23 -12.31 0.41 -10.57
CA GLU A 23 -11.18 0.76 -11.41
C GLU A 23 -10.58 -0.49 -12.05
N LEU A 24 -10.30 -1.56 -11.31
CA LEU A 24 -9.76 -2.80 -11.87
C LEU A 24 -10.59 -3.33 -13.05
N GLN A 25 -11.92 -3.32 -12.94
CA GLN A 25 -12.83 -3.88 -13.95
C GLN A 25 -13.06 -2.98 -15.17
N ALA A 26 -13.19 -1.66 -14.98
CA ALA A 26 -13.66 -0.76 -16.03
C ALA A 26 -12.92 0.59 -16.11
N GLY A 27 -11.93 0.79 -15.24
CA GLY A 27 -11.14 2.01 -15.16
C GLY A 27 -10.03 2.11 -16.19
N SER A 28 -9.30 3.23 -16.15
CA SER A 28 -8.03 3.36 -16.88
C SER A 28 -6.89 2.71 -16.09
N ASP A 29 -5.79 2.35 -16.76
CA ASP A 29 -4.56 1.89 -16.09
C ASP A 29 -4.04 2.92 -15.09
N ARG A 30 -4.03 4.18 -15.52
CA ARG A 30 -3.67 5.33 -14.67
C ARG A 30 -4.54 5.39 -13.42
N ALA A 31 -5.85 5.31 -13.56
CA ALA A 31 -6.76 5.38 -12.43
C ALA A 31 -6.56 4.20 -11.47
N LEU A 32 -6.41 2.98 -11.99
CA LEU A 32 -6.08 1.79 -11.20
C LEU A 32 -4.78 2.00 -10.40
N VAL A 33 -3.68 2.43 -11.04
CA VAL A 33 -2.40 2.66 -10.36
C VAL A 33 -2.49 3.76 -9.29
N LEU A 34 -3.21 4.84 -9.59
CA LEU A 34 -3.38 5.95 -8.64
C LEU A 34 -4.21 5.56 -7.42
N VAL A 35 -5.32 4.84 -7.61
CA VAL A 35 -6.18 4.33 -6.52
C VAL A 35 -5.41 3.32 -5.66
N THR A 36 -4.74 2.35 -6.27
CA THR A 36 -3.91 1.38 -5.54
C THR A 36 -2.82 2.09 -4.73
N GLY A 37 -2.14 3.08 -5.33
CA GLY A 37 -1.12 3.88 -4.64
C GLY A 37 -1.67 4.64 -3.45
N ALA A 38 -2.85 5.26 -3.57
CA ALA A 38 -3.50 5.98 -2.48
C ALA A 38 -3.90 5.04 -1.33
N MET A 39 -4.45 3.87 -1.64
CA MET A 39 -4.83 2.86 -0.63
C MET A 39 -3.64 2.34 0.16
N ILE A 40 -2.55 1.98 -0.53
CA ILE A 40 -1.32 1.52 0.12
C ILE A 40 -0.73 2.60 1.01
N ASP A 41 -0.78 3.86 0.55
CA ASP A 41 -0.24 4.99 1.30
C ASP A 41 -1.00 5.22 2.62
N GLU A 42 -2.33 5.15 2.57
CA GLU A 42 -3.17 5.24 3.76
C GLU A 42 -2.97 4.04 4.70
N LEU A 43 -2.82 2.83 4.16
CA LEU A 43 -2.50 1.65 4.96
C LEU A 43 -1.13 1.76 5.66
N LEU A 44 -0.12 2.30 4.99
CA LEU A 44 1.19 2.57 5.60
C LEU A 44 1.07 3.58 6.75
N ARG A 45 0.28 4.65 6.56
CA ARG A 45 0.00 5.64 7.62
C ARG A 45 -0.64 4.96 8.83
N ARG A 46 -1.69 4.17 8.62
CA ARG A 46 -2.41 3.43 9.67
C ARG A 46 -1.52 2.44 10.40
N LEU A 47 -0.66 1.71 9.68
CA LEU A 47 0.30 0.81 10.28
C LEU A 47 1.28 1.55 11.19
N LEU A 48 1.78 2.70 10.76
CA LEU A 48 2.68 3.51 11.58
C LEU A 48 1.98 4.10 12.81
N VAL A 49 0.72 4.56 12.68
CA VAL A 49 -0.11 4.98 13.81
C VAL A 49 -0.32 3.85 14.82
N ALA A 50 -0.48 2.62 14.35
CA ALA A 50 -0.66 1.46 15.22
C ALA A 50 0.62 1.03 15.95
N VAL A 51 1.81 1.30 15.39
CA VAL A 51 3.09 0.86 15.96
C VAL A 51 3.75 1.92 16.83
N LEU A 52 3.65 3.20 16.45
CA LEU A 52 4.32 4.28 17.14
C LEU A 52 3.53 4.69 18.40
N PRO A 53 4.12 4.64 19.59
CA PRO A 53 3.41 4.92 20.85
C PRO A 53 2.95 6.38 20.98
N TYR A 54 3.65 7.29 20.28
CA TYR A 54 3.36 8.71 20.25
C TYR A 54 3.26 9.15 18.80
N THR A 55 2.04 9.21 18.28
CA THR A 55 1.75 9.79 16.97
C THR A 55 0.96 11.07 17.11
N ARG A 56 1.21 11.98 16.17
CA ARG A 56 0.52 13.25 16.01
C ARG A 56 0.33 13.47 14.52
N ASP A 57 -0.72 14.19 14.15
CA ASP A 57 -1.06 14.41 12.74
C ASP A 57 0.03 15.18 12.00
N ASP A 58 0.78 16.05 12.69
CA ASP A 58 1.93 16.80 12.15
C ASP A 58 3.11 15.92 11.67
N LEU A 59 3.19 14.66 12.12
CA LEU A 59 4.14 13.69 11.57
C LEU A 59 3.78 13.32 10.13
N PHE A 60 2.50 13.30 9.78
CA PHE A 60 1.99 12.80 8.50
C PHE A 60 1.51 13.93 7.57
N GLU A 61 1.15 15.09 8.12
CA GLU A 61 0.52 16.18 7.40
C GLU A 61 1.26 17.51 7.58
N GLY A 62 1.29 18.31 6.51
CA GLY A 62 1.95 19.61 6.47
C GLY A 62 3.25 19.63 5.67
N GLY A 63 3.71 20.83 5.32
CA GLY A 63 4.87 21.03 4.43
C GLY A 63 6.20 20.49 4.95
N ASN A 64 6.33 20.30 6.27
CA ASN A 64 7.53 19.78 6.94
C ASN A 64 7.30 18.41 7.60
N ALA A 65 6.24 17.70 7.24
CA ALA A 65 5.90 16.41 7.85
C ALA A 65 6.94 15.33 7.54
N THR A 66 7.55 14.77 8.59
CA THR A 66 8.63 13.76 8.48
C THR A 66 8.17 12.48 7.80
N LEU A 67 6.90 12.11 7.98
CA LEU A 67 6.24 10.95 7.38
C LEU A 67 5.18 11.38 6.37
N GLY A 68 5.33 12.57 5.76
CA GLY A 68 4.37 13.13 4.81
C GLY A 68 4.36 12.50 3.42
N SER A 69 5.37 11.69 3.08
CA SER A 69 5.46 11.01 1.79
C SER A 69 5.32 9.50 1.92
N LEU A 70 4.76 8.86 0.89
CA LEU A 70 4.72 7.41 0.74
C LEU A 70 6.12 6.80 0.92
N SER A 71 7.15 7.45 0.35
CA SER A 71 8.54 6.97 0.50
C SER A 71 9.02 6.99 1.94
N ALA A 72 8.73 8.06 2.70
CA ALA A 72 9.12 8.17 4.10
C ALA A 72 8.42 7.09 4.94
N ARG A 73 7.12 6.87 4.69
CA ARG A 73 6.35 5.82 5.36
C ARG A 73 6.88 4.42 5.02
N SER A 74 7.13 4.12 3.74
CA SER A 74 7.72 2.84 3.32
C SER A 74 9.09 2.57 3.94
N ASN A 75 9.93 3.61 4.05
CA ASN A 75 11.25 3.49 4.68
C ASN A 75 11.13 3.16 6.17
N LEU A 76 10.21 3.83 6.87
CA LEU A 76 10.04 3.61 8.31
C LEU A 76 9.45 2.24 8.61
N VAL A 77 8.43 1.78 7.88
CA VAL A 77 7.87 0.43 8.11
C VAL A 77 8.89 -0.67 7.88
N ARG A 78 9.80 -0.50 6.91
CA ARG A 78 10.93 -1.41 6.70
C ARG A 78 11.93 -1.35 7.86
N ALA A 79 12.31 -0.15 8.28
CA ALA A 79 13.25 0.03 9.38
C ALA A 79 12.74 -0.56 10.71
N LEU A 80 11.42 -0.58 10.91
CA LEU A 80 10.75 -1.22 12.04
C LEU A 80 10.56 -2.74 11.88
N GLY A 81 10.95 -3.33 10.74
CA GLY A 81 10.81 -4.76 10.47
C GLY A 81 9.36 -5.23 10.24
N LEU A 82 8.45 -4.32 9.86
CA LEU A 82 7.02 -4.64 9.70
C LEU A 82 6.69 -5.28 8.35
N VAL A 83 7.60 -5.18 7.39
CA VAL A 83 7.52 -5.73 6.04
C VAL A 83 8.83 -6.40 5.68
N SER A 84 8.79 -7.40 4.79
CA SER A 84 10.02 -8.03 4.28
C SER A 84 10.76 -7.10 3.31
N GLU A 85 12.02 -7.43 2.99
CA GLU A 85 12.77 -6.70 1.96
C GLU A 85 12.10 -6.80 0.58
N ASP A 86 11.47 -7.93 0.27
CA ASP A 86 10.76 -8.13 -0.99
C ASP A 86 9.44 -7.36 -1.05
N ASP A 87 8.73 -7.22 0.06
CA ASP A 87 7.54 -6.36 0.15
C ASP A 87 7.91 -4.88 0.05
N TYR A 88 9.01 -4.48 0.68
CA TYR A 88 9.52 -3.12 0.56
C TYR A 88 9.94 -2.77 -0.87
N ARG A 89 10.57 -3.69 -1.60
CA ARG A 89 10.88 -3.52 -3.03
C ARG A 89 9.61 -3.27 -3.83
N ARG A 90 8.55 -4.07 -3.60
CA ARG A 90 7.23 -3.88 -4.24
C ARG A 90 6.61 -2.53 -3.93
N LEU A 91 6.60 -2.11 -2.66
CA LEU A 91 6.10 -0.80 -2.25
C LEU A 91 6.82 0.34 -2.99
N ASN A 92 8.14 0.25 -3.10
CA ASN A 92 8.94 1.24 -3.83
C ASN A 92 8.68 1.23 -5.33
N LEU A 93 8.52 0.05 -5.93
CA LEU A 93 8.24 -0.08 -7.34
C LEU A 93 6.87 0.51 -7.69
N LEU A 94 5.84 0.18 -6.89
CA LEU A 94 4.51 0.75 -7.03
C LEU A 94 4.51 2.27 -6.85
N ARG A 95 5.28 2.79 -5.88
CA ARG A 95 5.49 4.24 -5.71
C ARG A 95 6.05 4.90 -6.97
N LYS A 96 7.07 4.29 -7.60
CA LYS A 96 7.66 4.81 -8.84
C LYS A 96 6.63 4.80 -9.98
N MET A 97 5.92 3.68 -10.17
CA MET A 97 4.86 3.54 -11.17
C MET A 97 3.76 4.60 -10.99
N ARG A 98 3.28 4.79 -9.75
CA ARG A 98 2.30 5.83 -9.40
C ARG A 98 2.78 7.23 -9.76
N ASN A 99 4.01 7.58 -9.38
CA ASN A 99 4.56 8.91 -9.64
C ASN A 99 4.68 9.17 -11.15
N GLU A 100 5.14 8.18 -11.92
CA GLU A 100 5.26 8.32 -13.37
C GLU A 100 3.90 8.45 -14.05
N MET A 101 2.90 7.66 -13.66
CA MET A 101 1.53 7.77 -14.19
C MET A 101 0.79 9.03 -13.73
N ALA A 102 1.18 9.60 -12.59
CA ALA A 102 0.66 10.91 -12.16
C ALA A 102 1.17 12.04 -13.08
N HIS A 103 2.41 11.96 -13.55
CA HIS A 103 3.06 12.99 -14.37
C HIS A 103 2.94 12.78 -15.89
N LYS A 104 2.78 11.55 -16.37
CA LYS A 104 2.68 11.22 -17.80
C LYS A 104 1.30 10.64 -18.12
N LEU A 105 0.50 11.41 -18.86
CA LEU A 105 -0.92 11.08 -19.10
C LEU A 105 -1.16 9.93 -20.10
N SER A 106 -0.17 9.59 -20.93
CA SER A 106 -0.30 8.59 -21.99
C SER A 106 0.25 7.20 -21.64
N LEU A 107 0.70 6.99 -20.39
CA LEU A 107 1.26 5.71 -19.98
C LEU A 107 0.18 4.66 -19.73
N THR A 108 0.48 3.43 -20.13
CA THR A 108 -0.34 2.23 -19.89
C THR A 108 0.48 1.14 -19.21
N LEU A 109 -0.18 0.18 -18.57
CA LEU A 109 0.49 -0.97 -17.96
C LEU A 109 1.13 -1.88 -19.01
N SER A 110 0.63 -1.83 -20.25
CA SER A 110 1.16 -2.58 -21.40
C SER A 110 2.37 -1.91 -22.07
N ASP A 111 2.81 -0.74 -21.61
CA ASP A 111 4.05 -0.14 -22.09
C ASP A 111 5.25 -0.99 -21.66
N GLY A 112 6.21 -1.24 -22.55
CA GLY A 112 7.29 -2.22 -22.31
C GLY A 112 8.10 -2.02 -21.01
N GLU A 113 8.30 -0.77 -20.57
CA GLU A 113 8.91 -0.48 -19.27
C GLU A 113 8.01 -0.88 -18.10
N PHE A 114 6.70 -0.65 -18.20
CA PHE A 114 5.72 -0.98 -17.17
C PHE A 114 5.44 -2.47 -17.07
N VAL A 115 5.40 -3.21 -18.18
CA VAL A 115 5.27 -4.67 -18.19
C VAL A 115 6.34 -5.34 -17.33
N ASN A 116 7.60 -4.92 -17.50
CA ASN A 116 8.71 -5.48 -16.72
C ASN A 116 8.58 -5.15 -15.23
N ARG A 117 8.09 -3.96 -14.89
CA ARG A 117 7.85 -3.58 -13.49
C ARG A 117 6.65 -4.31 -12.89
N VAL A 118 5.60 -4.54 -13.67
CA VAL A 118 4.47 -5.38 -13.26
C VAL A 118 4.98 -6.78 -12.96
N ARG A 119 5.81 -7.38 -13.82
CA ARG A 119 6.45 -8.68 -13.54
C ARG A 119 7.32 -8.67 -12.30
N GLU A 120 8.08 -7.61 -12.07
CA GLU A 120 8.92 -7.49 -10.87
C GLU A 120 8.08 -7.44 -9.58
N LEU A 121 6.85 -6.88 -9.60
CA LEU A 121 5.92 -6.95 -8.48
C LEU A 121 5.54 -8.40 -8.09
N TRP A 122 5.70 -9.35 -9.02
CA TRP A 122 5.32 -10.74 -8.83
C TRP A 122 6.45 -11.64 -8.30
N ILE A 123 7.71 -11.20 -8.33
CA ILE A 123 8.87 -12.06 -8.00
C ILE A 123 8.77 -12.60 -6.57
N GLY A 124 8.43 -13.88 -6.40
CA GLY A 124 8.26 -14.52 -5.10
C GLY A 124 6.82 -14.63 -4.60
N ILE A 125 5.82 -14.24 -5.40
CA ILE A 125 4.41 -14.59 -5.18
C ILE A 125 4.16 -15.93 -5.88
N GLU A 126 3.71 -16.95 -5.14
CA GLU A 126 3.41 -18.30 -5.67
C GLU A 126 2.06 -18.34 -6.42
N VAL A 127 1.88 -17.46 -7.40
CA VAL A 127 0.69 -17.42 -8.26
C VAL A 127 1.16 -17.32 -9.71
N SER A 128 0.44 -17.99 -10.63
CA SER A 128 0.74 -17.89 -12.06
C SER A 128 0.49 -16.47 -12.56
N GLU A 129 1.44 -15.94 -13.32
CA GLU A 129 1.24 -14.70 -14.08
C GLU A 129 0.03 -14.88 -15.03
N MET A 130 -0.84 -13.89 -15.08
CA MET A 130 -1.97 -13.84 -16.00
C MET A 130 -1.53 -13.20 -17.33
N PRO A 131 -2.21 -13.47 -18.45
CA PRO A 131 -1.88 -12.83 -19.74
C PRO A 131 -2.06 -11.30 -19.76
N ASP A 132 -2.82 -10.75 -18.82
CA ASP A 132 -3.18 -9.33 -18.77
C ASP A 132 -2.39 -8.61 -17.67
N ASP A 133 -1.53 -7.66 -18.07
CA ASP A 133 -0.71 -6.83 -17.18
C ASP A 133 -1.55 -6.02 -16.18
N ARG A 134 -2.78 -5.66 -16.55
CA ARG A 134 -3.72 -4.97 -15.66
C ARG A 134 -4.16 -5.86 -14.51
N ILE A 135 -4.51 -7.11 -14.82
CA ILE A 135 -4.87 -8.11 -13.82
C ILE A 135 -3.66 -8.39 -12.93
N ASN A 136 -2.47 -8.50 -13.53
CA ASN A 136 -1.23 -8.71 -12.79
C ASN A 136 -0.94 -7.56 -11.82
N PHE A 137 -1.04 -6.32 -12.26
CA PHE A 137 -0.89 -5.15 -11.40
C PHE A 137 -1.94 -5.13 -10.28
N GLY A 138 -3.20 -5.36 -10.62
CA GLY A 138 -4.31 -5.40 -9.67
C GLY A 138 -4.08 -6.44 -8.56
N ALA A 139 -3.68 -7.66 -8.93
CA ALA A 139 -3.39 -8.72 -7.97
C ALA A 139 -2.19 -8.37 -7.07
N ALA A 140 -1.11 -7.79 -7.61
CA ALA A 140 0.01 -7.32 -6.81
C ALA A 140 -0.39 -6.19 -5.84
N GLY A 141 -1.26 -5.28 -6.27
CA GLY A 141 -1.86 -4.26 -5.43
C GLY A 141 -2.67 -4.86 -4.28
N LEU A 142 -3.56 -5.81 -4.59
CA LEU A 142 -4.37 -6.55 -3.61
C LEU A 142 -3.51 -7.31 -2.61
N TYR A 143 -2.42 -7.94 -3.06
CA TYR A 143 -1.46 -8.61 -2.19
C TYR A 143 -0.91 -7.65 -1.14
N LEU A 144 -0.41 -6.47 -1.54
CA LEU A 144 0.13 -5.48 -0.60
C LEU A 144 -0.95 -4.91 0.31
N ILE A 145 -2.15 -4.66 -0.20
CA ILE A 145 -3.30 -4.21 0.59
C ILE A 145 -3.63 -5.23 1.68
N MET A 146 -3.69 -6.52 1.33
CA MET A 146 -3.97 -7.60 2.27
C MET A 146 -2.83 -7.77 3.28
N LEU A 147 -1.58 -7.77 2.82
CA LEU A 147 -0.39 -7.84 3.67
C LEU A 147 -0.41 -6.75 4.74
N LEU A 148 -0.56 -5.48 4.34
CA LEU A 148 -0.57 -4.36 5.28
C LEU A 148 -1.78 -4.42 6.22
N SER A 149 -2.94 -4.83 5.72
CA SER A 149 -4.15 -5.00 6.55
C SER A 149 -3.94 -6.05 7.65
N VAL A 150 -3.31 -7.19 7.31
CA VAL A 150 -2.95 -8.24 8.27
C VAL A 150 -1.93 -7.71 9.27
N ARG A 151 -0.89 -7.00 8.81
CA ARG A 151 0.14 -6.42 9.71
C ARG A 151 -0.44 -5.43 10.71
N ILE A 152 -1.38 -4.58 10.30
CA ILE A 152 -2.10 -3.68 11.20
C ILE A 152 -2.84 -4.48 12.28
N ALA A 153 -3.55 -5.54 11.89
CA ALA A 153 -4.27 -6.38 12.82
C ALA A 153 -3.32 -7.10 13.81
N ASP A 154 -2.17 -7.59 13.34
CA ASP A 154 -1.16 -8.26 14.16
C ASP A 154 -0.58 -7.32 15.21
N VAL A 155 -0.13 -6.13 14.80
CA VAL A 155 0.44 -5.12 15.70
C VAL A 155 -0.58 -4.68 16.75
N ARG A 156 -1.84 -4.50 16.37
CA ARG A 156 -2.90 -4.10 17.33
C ARG A 156 -3.14 -5.16 18.40
N LYS A 157 -2.99 -6.45 18.06
CA LYS A 157 -3.10 -7.55 19.03
C LYS A 157 -1.85 -7.68 19.90
N GLN A 158 -0.67 -7.41 19.33
CA GLN A 158 0.62 -7.55 19.98
C GLN A 158 1.51 -6.34 19.64
N PRO A 159 1.41 -5.23 20.40
CA PRO A 159 2.15 -4.03 20.07
C PRO A 159 3.66 -4.30 20.07
N ALA A 160 4.27 -4.06 18.92
CA ALA A 160 5.69 -4.33 18.67
C ALA A 160 6.63 -3.44 19.49
N VAL A 161 6.18 -2.22 19.84
CA VAL A 161 6.94 -1.26 20.63
C VAL A 161 6.26 -1.11 21.99
N ARG A 162 6.97 -1.45 23.07
CA ARG A 162 6.58 -1.08 24.43
C ARG A 162 7.19 0.28 24.74
N PRO A 163 6.40 1.33 25.02
CA PRO A 163 6.95 2.61 25.41
C PRO A 163 7.77 2.47 26.70
N LEU A 164 8.92 3.15 26.75
CA LEU A 164 9.81 3.19 27.91
C LEU A 164 9.30 4.14 29.01
N PHE A 165 8.20 4.86 28.74
CA PHE A 165 7.58 5.85 29.62
C PHE A 165 6.06 5.72 29.53
#